data_AF-A0A096LUR7-F1
#
_entry.id   AF-A0A096LUR7-F1
#
_cell.length_a   1.000
_cell.length_b   1.000
_cell.length_c   1.000
_cell.angle_alpha   90.00
_cell.angle_beta   90.00
_cell.angle_gamma   90.00
#
_symmetry.space_group_name_H-M   'P 1'
#
loop_
_entity.id
_entity.type
_entity.pdbx_description
1 polymer ?
#
loop_
_entity_poly.entity_id
_entity_poly.type
_entity_poly.pdbx_seq_one_letter_code
_entity_poly.pdbx_strand_id
1 'polypeptide(L)' 'MDVPLQRLNIRYKDGDGTVLYESYVPPSRDAVHLPTYVIYLLIAVFIVVSVLYAIIGHLIKDLIHDFADCLFGKQPEEVV' A
#
# COMPACT_ATOMS: atom_id res chain seq x y z
N MET A 1 32.38 6.58 -8.60
CA MET A 1 32.83 7.72 -7.78
C MET A 1 33.01 7.17 -6.38
N ASP A 2 34.20 6.65 -6.14
CA ASP A 2 34.45 5.67 -5.09
C ASP A 2 35.08 6.49 -3.97
N VAL A 3 34.20 7.10 -3.18
CA VAL A 3 34.61 8.10 -2.19
C VAL A 3 35.33 7.38 -1.05
N PRO A 4 36.61 7.69 -0.77
CA PRO A 4 37.34 7.03 0.29
C PRO A 4 36.66 7.35 1.64
N LEU A 5 36.18 6.31 2.32
CA LEU A 5 35.54 6.36 3.64
C LEU A 5 36.39 7.05 4.72
N GLN A 6 37.69 7.25 4.47
CA GLN A 6 38.61 7.96 5.36
C GLN A 6 38.35 9.48 5.46
N ARG A 7 37.59 10.08 4.52
CA ARG A 7 37.30 11.53 4.50
C ARG A 7 36.04 11.95 5.24
N LEU A 8 35.19 11.02 5.66
CA LEU A 8 33.99 11.33 6.47
C LEU A 8 34.30 11.51 7.95
N ASN A 9 35.51 11.17 8.40
CA ASN A 9 35.93 11.36 9.79
C ASN A 9 36.41 12.81 10.08
N ILE A 10 35.78 13.82 9.46
CA ILE A 10 35.94 15.21 9.93
C ILE A 10 35.11 15.32 11.20
N ARG A 11 35.74 14.86 12.28
CA ARG A 11 35.39 15.14 13.66
C ARG A 11 35.32 16.68 13.78
N TYR A 12 34.11 17.25 13.74
CA TYR A 12 33.89 18.68 14.01
C TYR A 12 34.31 18.94 15.46
N LYS A 13 35.58 19.31 15.60
CA LYS A 13 36.24 19.70 16.84
C LYS A 13 35.91 21.17 17.05
N ASP A 14 35.18 21.47 18.11
CA ASP A 14 35.07 22.86 18.57
C ASP A 14 36.46 23.34 19.05
N GLY A 15 36.66 24.66 19.18
CA GLY A 15 37.95 25.30 19.50
C GLY A 15 38.70 24.72 20.71
N ASP A 16 37.97 24.09 21.63
CA ASP A 16 38.48 23.48 22.87
C ASP A 16 38.73 21.97 22.75
N GLY A 17 38.61 21.41 21.55
CA GLY A 17 38.94 20.03 21.30
C GLY A 17 37.85 19.01 21.69
N THR A 18 36.65 19.47 22.03
CA THR A 18 35.52 18.60 22.41
C THR A 18 34.68 18.22 21.18
N VAL A 19 34.18 16.98 21.16
CA VAL A 19 33.30 16.45 20.10
C VAL A 19 31.86 16.61 20.55
N LEU A 20 31.12 17.49 19.88
CA LEU A 20 29.75 17.87 20.29
C LEU A 20 28.70 16.75 20.17
N TYR A 21 29.03 15.64 19.50
CA TYR A 21 28.07 14.57 19.18
C TYR A 21 28.52 13.18 19.65
N GLU A 22 29.36 13.08 20.68
CA GLU A 22 29.85 11.79 21.19
C GLU A 22 28.73 10.93 21.80
N SER A 23 27.69 11.57 22.34
CA SER A 23 26.61 10.91 23.07
C SER A 23 25.30 10.80 22.28
N TYR A 24 25.31 11.03 20.97
CA TYR A 24 24.08 10.92 20.18
C TYR A 24 23.72 9.45 19.96
N VAL A 25 22.63 9.01 20.58
CA VAL A 25 22.00 7.71 20.32
C VAL A 25 20.87 7.94 19.32
N PRO A 26 20.95 7.42 18.08
CA PRO A 26 19.85 7.58 17.12
C PRO A 26 18.60 6.88 17.67
N PRO A 27 17.41 7.53 17.60
CA PRO A 27 16.18 6.90 18.00
C PRO A 27 15.94 5.65 17.14
N SER A 28 15.62 4.52 17.78
CA SER A 28 15.33 3.26 17.11
C SER A 28 14.16 3.44 16.14
N ARG A 29 14.46 3.55 14.84
CA ARG A 29 13.49 3.83 13.76
C ARG A 29 12.60 2.64 13.43
N ASP A 30 12.93 1.46 13.90
CA ASP A 30 12.33 0.22 13.39
C ASP A 30 10.96 -0.09 13.99
N ALA A 31 10.70 0.34 15.23
CA ALA A 31 9.44 0.02 15.91
C ALA A 31 8.30 1.01 15.63
N VAL A 32 8.62 2.27 15.32
CA VAL A 32 7.61 3.36 15.24
C VAL A 32 6.80 3.31 13.93
N HIS A 33 7.38 2.80 12.84
CA HIS A 33 6.67 2.70 11.56
C HIS A 33 5.85 1.42 11.40
N LEU A 34 6.07 0.42 12.25
CA LEU A 34 5.36 -0.86 12.22
C LEU A 34 3.82 -0.73 12.22
N PRO A 35 3.19 0.04 13.14
CA PRO A 35 1.73 0.18 13.15
C PRO A 35 1.18 0.86 11.88
N THR A 36 1.93 1.80 11.31
CA THR A 36 1.54 2.50 10.09
C THR A 36 1.52 1.55 8.88
N TYR A 37 2.49 0.66 8.76
CA TYR A 37 2.52 -0.33 7.66
C TYR A 37 1.37 -1.34 7.75
N VAL A 38 0.96 -1.72 8.97
CA VAL A 38 -0.19 -2.63 9.17
C VAL A 38 -1.49 -2.00 8.67
N ILE A 39 -1.71 -0.71 8.93
CA ILE A 39 -2.89 0.01 8.45
C ILE A 39 -2.90 0.07 6.92
N TYR A 40 -1.76 0.35 6.30
CA TYR A 40 -1.65 0.35 4.84
C TYR A 40 -1.94 -1.03 4.24
N LEU A 41 -1.46 -2.12 4.86
CA LEU A 41 -1.77 -3.48 4.41
C LEU A 41 -3.26 -3.81 4.56
N LEU A 42 -3.90 -3.39 5.67
CA LEU A 42 -5.34 -3.57 5.85
C LEU A 42 -6.15 -2.88 4.76
N ILE A 43 -5.81 -1.61 4.46
CA ILE A 43 -6.48 -0.85 3.40
C ILE A 43 -6.27 -1.53 2.04
N ALA A 44 -5.04 -1.97 1.75
CA ALA A 44 -4.73 -2.66 0.50
C ALA A 44 -5.55 -3.94 0.34
N VAL A 45 -5.63 -4.78 1.38
CA VAL A 45 -6.44 -6.00 1.37
C VAL A 45 -7.91 -5.67 1.16
N PHE A 46 -8.43 -4.66 1.84
CA PHE A 46 -9.83 -4.28 1.72
C PHE A 46 -10.19 -3.82 0.30
N ILE A 47 -9.30 -3.03 -0.33
CA ILE A 47 -9.45 -2.62 -1.73
C ILE A 47 -9.46 -3.83 -2.66
N VAL A 48 -8.50 -4.75 -2.50
CA VAL A 48 -8.42 -5.97 -3.33
C VAL A 48 -9.68 -6.81 -3.21
N VAL A 49 -10.15 -7.06 -1.99
CA VAL A 49 -11.38 -7.83 -1.73
C VAL A 49 -12.60 -7.13 -2.34
N SER A 50 -12.70 -5.81 -2.19
CA SER A 50 -13.82 -5.03 -2.71
C SER A 50 -13.88 -5.07 -4.23
N VAL A 51 -12.75 -4.88 -4.91
CA VAL A 51 -12.66 -4.94 -6.38
C VAL A 51 -12.96 -6.34 -6.88
N LEU A 52 -12.36 -7.37 -6.27
CA LEU A 52 -12.61 -8.76 -6.63
C LEU A 52 -14.10 -9.12 -6.45
N TYR A 53 -14.69 -8.70 -5.33
CA TYR A 53 -16.10 -8.93 -5.06
C TYR A 53 -17.01 -8.18 -6.04
N ALA A 54 -16.65 -6.95 -6.43
CA ALA A 54 -17.40 -6.21 -7.44
C ALA A 54 -17.39 -6.92 -8.80
N ILE A 55 -16.23 -7.43 -9.23
CA ILE A 55 -16.10 -8.20 -10.49
C ILE A 55 -16.95 -9.48 -10.40
N ILE A 56 -16.81 -10.27 -9.34
CA ILE A 56 -17.57 -11.53 -9.17
C ILE A 56 -19.07 -11.25 -9.06
N GLY A 57 -19.46 -10.24 -8.28
CA GLY A 57 -20.86 -9.86 -8.09
C GLY A 57 -21.51 -9.39 -9.38
N HIS A 58 -20.78 -8.61 -10.19
CA HIS A 58 -21.23 -8.22 -11.52
C HIS A 58 -21.37 -9.45 -12.43
N LEU A 59 -20.38 -10.35 -12.46
CA LEU A 59 -20.43 -11.60 -13.24
C LEU A 59 -21.61 -12.50 -12.85
N ILE A 60 -21.88 -12.67 -11.55
CA ILE A 60 -23.03 -13.45 -11.06
C ILE A 60 -24.33 -12.78 -11.48
N LYS A 61 -24.42 -11.45 -11.36
CA LYS A 61 -25.61 -10.70 -11.74
C LYS A 61 -25.88 -10.75 -13.24
N ASP A 62 -24.84 -10.62 -14.06
CA ASP A 62 -24.92 -10.77 -15.51
C ASP A 62 -25.35 -12.20 -15.87
N LEU A 63 -24.78 -13.21 -15.22
CA LEU A 63 -25.17 -14.60 -15.45
C LEU A 63 -26.62 -14.85 -15.06
N ILE A 64 -27.10 -14.33 -13.93
CA ILE A 64 -28.51 -14.45 -13.52
C ILE A 64 -29.42 -13.73 -14.52
N HIS A 65 -29.01 -12.58 -15.04
CA HIS A 65 -29.76 -11.85 -16.06
C HIS A 65 -29.84 -12.66 -17.36
N ASP A 66 -28.71 -13.17 -17.85
CA ASP A 66 -28.64 -14.02 -19.05
C ASP A 66 -29.44 -15.32 -18.86
N PHE A 67 -29.40 -15.91 -17.66
CA PHE A 67 -30.24 -17.06 -17.32
C PHE A 67 -31.71 -16.68 -17.22
N ALA A 68 -32.06 -15.52 -16.67
CA ALA A 68 -33.44 -15.05 -16.62
C ALA A 68 -33.97 -14.84 -18.04
N ASP A 69 -33.22 -14.20 -18.93
CA ASP A 69 -33.60 -14.02 -20.33
C ASP A 69 -33.70 -15.36 -21.08
N CYS A 70 -32.83 -16.33 -20.74
CA CYS A 70 -32.86 -17.67 -21.31
C CYS A 70 -34.04 -18.51 -20.80
N LEU A 71 -34.37 -18.43 -19.50
CA LEU A 71 -35.41 -19.23 -18.85
C LEU A 71 -36.81 -18.62 -19.01
N PHE A 72 -36.92 -17.29 -19.00
CA PHE A 72 -38.17 -16.57 -19.22
C PHE A 72 -38.51 -16.35 -20.70
N GLY A 73 -37.57 -16.64 -21.60
CA GLY A 73 -37.78 -16.56 -23.05
C GLY A 73 -37.87 -15.11 -23.54
N LYS A 74 -37.49 -14.89 -24.82
CA LYS A 74 -37.54 -13.60 -25.52
C LYS A 74 -38.74 -12.76 -25.03
N GLN A 75 -38.46 -11.70 -24.28
CA GLN A 75 -39.47 -10.67 -24.04
C GLN A 75 -39.92 -10.19 -25.43
N PRO A 76 -41.24 -10.12 -25.71
CA PRO A 76 -41.72 -9.70 -27.02
C PRO A 76 -41.14 -8.33 -27.34
N GLU A 77 -40.60 -8.20 -28.56
CA GLU A 77 -40.27 -6.89 -29.12
C GLU A 77 -41.48 -5.98 -28.95
N GLU A 78 -41.31 -4.92 -28.17
CA GLU A 78 -42.28 -3.83 -28.14
C GLU A 78 -42.19 -3.13 -29.50
N VAL A 79 -43.01 -3.59 -30.43
CA VAL A 79 -43.34 -2.84 -31.65
C VAL A 79 -44.32 -1.76 -31.24
N VAL A 80 -43.84 -0.52 -31.12
CA VAL A 80 -44.65 0.71 -31.25
C VAL A 80 -43.90 1.72 -32.09
#